data_AF-A0A7Y8EL96-F1
#
_entry.id   AF-A0A7Y8EL96-F1
#
_cell.length_a   1.000
_cell.length_b   1.000
_cell.length_c   1.000
_cell.angle_alpha   90.00
_cell.angle_beta   90.00
_cell.angle_gamma   90.00
#
_symmetry.space_group_name_H-M   'P 1'
#
loop_
_entity.id
_entity.type
_entity.pdbx_description
1 polymer ?
#
loop_
_entity_poly.entity_id
_entity_poly.type
_entity_poly.pdbx_seq_one_letter_code
_entity_poly.pdbx_strand_id
1 'polypeptide(L)'
;SGYFYARLRHERYLNGQTQLSGDSSSATLAPAQVLKISGGAPQAFAPGAVITQLTTRAARDRSFDVSFKAIPYSETVCFRPELKKKPQIAGTVPARVTSRQANDPYAEIDLEGRYRVNFLFDRDTWKPGQESMWLRLARPYAGDTHGLHLPLIAGTEVAIAFEQGDPDRPYIAHALHDSRREDHVTLRNYKRNVLRTPANNKLRMDDTRGQEHVKLSTEYGGKSQLNLGHLVDAGKKKRGEGFELRTDDWGAIRAGKGLFISADKQVKAGGEQLEMEAAITQLESALSLARSLADAARNARALPGDIDSQRGLVQALSELGRSGVLLHAPAGVGVVSPKAVCLSSGGESVGIMAAHNADISAGHNITAAAEGGISVLAQRADMQLKAALGKIELHAQASNLHAMAKTDIKIESVEGRVEISAPQELVLNCGGAYIRLKNGEIELGAPGNIYLKAAHVDKLGSASLDTPVSPLPAGYSGSYALKDEARVPLPFTRYRITTRQGEVFKGVTDKAGKAMPIHTLVPGELKVEFPASEKWISFCAPVELNHQGIKCTATMDDGTVLQGEFDHQNKASFYSFAGNTCVKFEVAELAPQETGISCAEEILKRIME
;
A
#
# COMPACT_ATOMS: atom_id res chain seq x y z
N SER A 1 44.81 29.50 12.26
CA SER A 1 44.86 28.05 12.55
C SER A 1 45.14 27.82 14.05
N GLY A 2 44.82 26.64 14.59
CA GLY A 2 45.13 26.31 15.98
C GLY A 2 46.63 26.38 16.32
N TYR A 3 47.48 26.08 15.32
CA TYR A 3 48.94 26.22 15.43
C TYR A 3 49.39 27.63 15.82
N PHE A 4 48.80 28.67 15.21
CA PHE A 4 49.16 30.05 15.53
C PHE A 4 48.94 30.36 17.01
N TYR A 5 47.74 30.08 17.54
CA TYR A 5 47.42 30.34 18.95
C TYR A 5 48.21 29.44 19.91
N ALA A 6 48.49 28.19 19.53
CA ALA A 6 49.36 27.30 20.31
C ALA A 6 50.78 27.86 20.40
N ARG A 7 51.35 28.36 19.29
CA ARG A 7 52.65 29.02 19.26
C ARG A 7 52.68 30.25 20.18
N LEU A 8 51.67 31.14 20.10
CA LEU A 8 51.60 32.30 20.99
C LEU A 8 51.53 31.90 22.47
N ARG A 9 50.83 30.82 22.82
CA ARG A 9 50.79 30.29 24.19
C ARG A 9 52.14 29.73 24.63
N HIS A 10 52.86 29.06 23.72
CA HIS A 10 54.20 28.55 23.98
C HIS A 10 55.21 29.69 24.17
N GLU A 11 55.20 30.70 23.30
CA GLU A 11 56.02 31.90 23.46
C GLU A 11 55.74 32.61 24.79
N ARG A 12 54.46 32.70 25.20
CA ARG A 12 54.09 33.23 26.53
C ARG A 12 54.71 32.42 27.66
N TYR A 13 54.67 31.09 27.57
CA TYR A 13 55.31 30.21 28.55
C TYR A 13 56.83 30.44 28.60
N LEU A 14 57.49 30.56 27.45
CA LEU A 14 58.93 30.87 27.36
C LEU A 14 59.29 32.24 27.94
N ASN A 15 58.45 33.27 27.76
CA ASN A 15 58.64 34.58 28.37
C ASN A 15 58.65 34.53 29.92
N GLY A 16 58.06 33.48 30.51
CA GLY A 16 58.05 33.25 31.95
C GLY A 16 59.26 32.47 32.48
N GLN A 17 60.05 31.80 31.61
CA GLN A 17 61.15 30.94 32.04
C GLN A 17 62.41 31.71 32.41
N THR A 18 62.75 32.74 31.63
CA THR A 18 63.99 33.50 31.80
C THR A 18 63.66 34.98 31.91
N GLN A 19 63.92 35.57 33.08
CA GLN A 19 63.61 36.97 33.37
C GLN A 19 64.82 37.65 34.01
N LEU A 20 64.98 38.93 33.69
CA LEU A 20 65.96 39.82 34.30
C LEU A 20 65.20 40.93 35.02
N SER A 21 65.59 41.26 36.23
CA SER A 21 65.15 42.46 36.92
C SER A 21 66.35 43.32 37.28
N GLY A 22 66.16 44.62 37.30
CA GLY A 22 67.21 45.56 37.71
C GLY A 22 66.65 46.91 38.10
N ASP A 23 67.50 47.69 38.77
CA ASP A 23 67.20 49.06 39.19
C ASP A 23 68.11 50.04 38.44
N SER A 24 67.57 51.22 38.11
CA SER A 24 68.26 52.27 37.36
C SER A 24 67.73 53.64 37.77
N SER A 25 68.54 54.69 37.62
CA SER A 25 68.10 56.07 37.73
C SER A 25 67.87 56.73 36.36
N SER A 26 67.87 55.95 35.27
CA SER A 26 67.73 56.48 33.92
C SER A 26 66.26 56.76 33.56
N ALA A 27 65.94 58.03 33.32
CA ALA A 27 64.60 58.47 32.90
C ALA A 27 64.22 58.10 31.46
N THR A 28 65.18 57.59 30.67
CA THR A 28 64.95 57.24 29.26
C THR A 28 64.44 55.81 29.08
N LEU A 29 64.39 55.01 30.15
CA LEU A 29 63.92 53.63 30.10
C LEU A 29 62.41 53.55 29.88
N ALA A 30 61.99 52.72 28.94
CA ALA A 30 60.58 52.44 28.63
C ALA A 30 60.37 50.96 28.32
N PRO A 31 59.18 50.40 28.60
CA PRO A 31 58.78 49.10 28.08
C PRO A 31 58.98 49.02 26.56
N ALA A 32 59.24 47.81 26.06
CA ALA A 32 59.60 47.48 24.67
C ALA A 32 60.99 47.94 24.20
N GLN A 33 61.79 48.63 25.02
CA GLN A 33 63.20 48.89 24.69
C GLN A 33 64.07 47.64 24.89
N VAL A 34 65.10 47.49 24.05
CA VAL A 34 66.12 46.44 24.18
C VAL A 34 67.37 47.01 24.85
N LEU A 35 67.68 46.52 26.05
CA LEU A 35 68.87 46.88 26.80
C LEU A 35 70.05 45.99 26.43
N LYS A 36 71.22 46.60 26.25
CA LYS A 36 72.51 45.88 26.15
C LYS A 36 73.28 46.11 27.44
N ILE A 37 73.66 45.03 28.10
CA ILE A 37 74.35 45.07 29.40
C ILE A 37 75.85 44.95 29.17
N SER A 38 76.62 45.96 29.55
CA SER A 38 78.08 45.92 29.58
C SER A 38 78.59 45.37 30.91
N GLY A 39 79.73 44.66 30.91
CA GLY A 39 80.36 44.14 32.14
C GLY A 39 80.03 42.70 32.54
N GLY A 40 79.42 41.91 31.64
CA GLY A 40 79.17 40.47 31.85
C GLY A 40 77.70 40.12 32.05
N ALA A 41 76.90 40.25 30.98
CA ALA A 41 75.52 39.77 30.99
C ALA A 41 75.47 38.24 31.16
N PRO A 42 74.51 37.68 31.93
CA PRO A 42 74.25 36.24 31.89
C PRO A 42 74.01 35.79 30.44
N GLN A 43 74.48 34.59 30.08
CA GLN A 43 74.50 34.10 28.69
C GLN A 43 73.18 34.27 27.95
N ALA A 44 72.05 34.06 28.64
CA ALA A 44 70.71 34.19 28.06
C ALA A 44 70.34 35.61 27.61
N PHE A 45 71.00 36.66 28.12
CA PHE A 45 70.74 38.07 27.79
C PHE A 45 71.85 38.71 26.94
N ALA A 46 72.84 37.93 26.49
CA ALA A 46 73.90 38.41 25.61
C ALA A 46 73.38 39.07 24.31
N PRO A 47 72.28 38.59 23.67
CA PRO A 47 71.67 39.26 22.52
C PRO A 47 70.96 40.58 22.87
N GLY A 48 70.63 40.80 24.15
CA GLY A 48 69.88 41.95 24.66
C GLY A 48 68.76 41.54 25.63
N ALA A 49 68.24 42.50 26.39
CA ALA A 49 67.14 42.32 27.32
C ALA A 49 65.98 43.28 26.99
N VAL A 50 64.84 42.74 26.56
CA VAL A 50 63.64 43.51 26.22
C VAL A 50 62.88 43.86 27.48
N ILE A 51 62.70 45.15 27.80
CA ILE A 51 61.95 45.61 28.97
C ILE A 51 60.45 45.29 28.78
N THR A 52 59.88 44.53 29.71
CA THR A 52 58.46 44.11 29.68
C THR A 52 57.62 44.81 30.73
N GLN A 53 58.24 45.27 31.81
CA GLN A 53 57.58 46.01 32.88
C GLN A 53 58.54 47.06 33.43
N LEU A 54 58.00 48.23 33.77
CA LEU A 54 58.76 49.33 34.33
C LEU A 54 57.96 49.99 35.45
N THR A 55 58.58 50.18 36.60
CA THR A 55 57.99 50.85 37.77
C THR A 55 58.89 52.02 38.12
N THR A 56 58.40 53.24 37.89
CA THR A 56 59.10 54.47 38.26
C THR A 56 58.63 54.99 39.61
N ARG A 57 59.56 55.58 40.37
CA ARG A 57 59.27 56.32 41.60
C ARG A 57 60.08 57.62 41.59
N ALA A 58 59.44 58.71 41.95
CA ALA A 58 60.07 60.02 42.08
C ALA A 58 59.44 60.79 43.25
N ALA A 59 60.25 61.43 44.07
CA ALA A 59 59.81 62.29 45.16
C ALA A 59 60.76 63.51 45.29
N ARG A 60 60.37 64.57 46.02
CA ARG A 60 61.23 65.77 46.17
C ARG A 60 62.45 65.55 47.06
N ASP A 61 62.40 64.55 47.94
CA ASP A 61 63.42 64.15 48.90
C ASP A 61 64.21 62.90 48.45
N ARG A 62 63.99 62.42 47.22
CA ARG A 62 64.56 61.17 46.71
C ARG A 62 64.90 61.26 45.22
N SER A 63 66.01 60.64 44.83
CA SER A 63 66.39 60.48 43.41
C SER A 63 65.33 59.72 42.62
N PHE A 64 65.24 59.98 41.32
CA PHE A 64 64.40 59.20 40.41
C PHE A 64 64.89 57.75 40.35
N ASP A 65 64.01 56.82 40.71
CA ASP A 65 64.30 55.39 40.74
C ASP A 65 63.38 54.65 39.76
N VAL A 66 63.97 53.72 39.02
CA VAL A 66 63.28 52.84 38.07
C VAL A 66 63.64 51.41 38.40
N SER A 67 62.65 50.60 38.72
CA SER A 67 62.79 49.15 38.74
C SER A 67 62.17 48.59 37.46
N PHE A 68 62.92 47.78 36.72
CA PHE A 68 62.43 47.16 35.48
C PHE A 68 62.46 45.63 35.55
N LYS A 69 61.60 45.00 34.74
CA LYS A 69 61.70 43.59 34.37
C LYS A 69 61.90 43.50 32.87
N ALA A 70 62.69 42.53 32.45
CA ALA A 70 63.02 42.27 31.07
C ALA A 70 63.07 40.77 30.77
N ILE A 71 62.92 40.43 29.50
CA ILE A 71 63.10 39.07 28.96
C ILE A 71 64.25 39.07 27.94
N PRO A 72 64.88 37.92 27.65
CA PRO A 72 65.87 37.82 26.58
C PRO A 72 65.33 38.33 25.25
N TYR A 73 66.14 39.11 24.52
CA TYR A 73 65.87 39.42 23.14
C TYR A 73 66.04 38.16 22.28
N SER A 74 65.03 37.85 21.48
CA SER A 74 65.03 36.74 20.52
C SER A 74 64.25 37.14 19.28
N GLU A 75 64.75 36.75 18.10
CA GLU A 75 64.04 36.93 16.83
C GLU A 75 62.94 35.89 16.62
N THR A 76 62.95 34.81 17.40
CA THR A 76 62.00 33.68 17.28
C THR A 76 60.98 33.62 18.41
N VAL A 77 61.21 34.32 19.51
CA VAL A 77 60.31 34.33 20.69
C VAL A 77 60.00 35.77 21.08
N CYS A 78 58.79 36.22 20.75
CA CYS A 78 58.33 37.56 21.09
C CYS A 78 57.61 37.60 22.44
N PHE A 79 57.57 38.78 23.06
CA PHE A 79 56.74 39.04 24.23
C PHE A 79 55.24 38.76 23.97
N ARG A 80 54.57 38.20 24.98
CA ARG A 80 53.13 37.89 24.97
C ARG A 80 52.52 38.28 26.31
N PRO A 81 51.49 39.15 26.33
CA PRO A 81 50.83 39.56 27.56
C PRO A 81 50.04 38.39 28.17
N GLU A 82 49.76 38.47 29.49
CA GLU A 82 48.90 37.50 30.18
C GLU A 82 47.51 37.40 29.56
N LEU A 83 46.92 36.21 29.60
CA LEU A 83 45.60 35.97 29.05
C LEU A 83 44.53 36.36 30.07
N LYS A 84 43.57 37.18 29.65
CA LYS A 84 42.34 37.42 30.42
C LYS A 84 41.53 36.12 30.50
N LYS A 85 40.81 35.91 31.61
CA LYS A 85 39.87 34.78 31.73
C LYS A 85 38.82 34.89 30.62
N LYS A 86 38.54 33.78 29.94
CA LYS A 86 37.48 33.74 28.93
C LYS A 86 36.12 33.97 29.61
N PRO A 87 35.24 34.82 29.07
CA PRO A 87 33.85 34.90 29.55
C PRO A 87 33.18 33.53 29.51
N GLN A 88 32.34 33.23 30.50
CA GLN A 88 31.64 31.96 30.60
C GLN A 88 30.15 32.16 30.84
N ILE A 89 29.32 31.31 30.21
CA ILE A 89 27.89 31.19 30.48
C ILE A 89 27.65 29.79 31.06
N ALA A 90 27.48 29.71 32.37
CA ALA A 90 27.41 28.44 33.10
C ALA A 90 26.08 27.67 32.91
N GLY A 91 25.03 28.33 32.42
CA GLY A 91 23.68 27.76 32.28
C GLY A 91 23.14 27.87 30.86
N THR A 92 21.83 27.64 30.71
CA THR A 92 21.15 27.87 29.44
C THR A 92 20.61 29.28 29.34
N VAL A 93 20.53 29.79 28.11
CA VAL A 93 19.85 31.04 27.79
C VAL A 93 18.67 30.77 26.86
N PRO A 94 17.53 31.45 27.04
CA PRO A 94 16.39 31.26 26.16
C PRO A 94 16.64 31.94 24.80
N ALA A 95 16.23 31.27 23.74
CA ALA A 95 16.20 31.79 22.39
C ALA A 95 14.95 31.27 21.66
N ARG A 96 14.64 31.84 20.50
CA ARG A 96 13.57 31.36 19.64
C ARG A 96 14.11 31.00 18.27
N VAL A 97 13.70 29.86 17.74
CA VAL A 97 14.05 29.46 16.37
C VAL A 97 13.55 30.53 15.40
N THR A 98 14.39 30.95 14.46
CA THR A 98 14.08 32.00 13.48
C THR A 98 14.15 31.44 12.06
N SER A 99 13.55 32.15 11.10
CA SER A 99 13.55 31.81 9.67
C SER A 99 13.68 33.10 8.86
N ARG A 100 14.32 33.03 7.69
CA ARG A 100 14.34 34.14 6.72
C ARG A 100 12.94 34.51 6.20
N GLN A 101 12.02 33.55 6.19
CA GLN A 101 10.65 33.77 5.75
C GLN A 101 9.76 34.16 6.94
N ALA A 102 9.03 35.27 6.79
CA ALA A 102 8.04 35.67 7.78
C ALA A 102 6.88 34.65 7.83
N ASN A 103 6.48 34.23 9.04
CA ASN A 103 5.42 33.24 9.28
C ASN A 103 5.65 31.91 8.57
N ASP A 104 6.90 31.49 8.44
CA ASP A 104 7.24 30.17 7.91
C ASP A 104 6.54 29.08 8.72
N PRO A 105 5.71 28.21 8.09
CA PRO A 105 5.09 27.09 8.77
C PRO A 105 6.12 26.03 9.23
N TYR A 106 7.36 26.11 8.74
CA TYR A 106 8.50 25.29 9.13
C TYR A 106 9.65 26.18 9.63
N ALA A 107 10.76 25.58 10.11
CA ALA A 107 11.96 26.35 10.39
C ALA A 107 13.00 26.13 9.30
N GLU A 108 13.81 27.17 9.07
CA GLU A 108 14.98 27.08 8.20
C GLU A 108 16.04 26.17 8.85
N ILE A 109 16.41 25.11 8.14
CA ILE A 109 17.51 24.20 8.51
C ILE A 109 18.55 24.18 7.39
N ASP A 110 19.82 24.09 7.75
CA ASP A 110 20.90 23.92 6.76
C ASP A 110 21.10 22.45 6.36
N LEU A 111 22.05 22.21 5.45
CA LEU A 111 22.40 20.86 4.96
C LEU A 111 22.86 19.90 6.07
N GLU A 112 23.22 20.41 7.24
CA GLU A 112 23.62 19.62 8.41
C GLU A 112 22.50 19.51 9.47
N GLY A 113 21.32 20.06 9.20
CA GLY A 113 20.17 20.03 10.11
C GLY A 113 20.30 20.96 11.32
N ARG A 114 21.13 22.01 11.22
CA ARG A 114 21.30 23.06 12.24
C ARG A 114 20.26 24.15 12.07
N TYR A 115 20.02 24.92 13.13
CA TYR A 115 19.02 25.99 13.19
C TYR A 115 19.67 27.35 13.43
N ARG A 116 18.99 28.41 13.00
CA ARG A 116 19.25 29.77 13.51
C ARG A 116 18.27 30.11 14.62
N VAL A 117 18.71 30.94 15.55
CA VAL A 117 17.92 31.38 16.70
C VAL A 117 18.09 32.87 16.95
N ASN A 118 17.05 33.51 17.46
CA ASN A 118 17.13 34.84 18.05
C ASN A 118 17.26 34.69 19.57
N PHE A 119 18.38 35.14 20.13
CA PHE A 119 18.61 35.13 21.59
C PHE A 119 17.76 36.21 22.27
N LEU A 120 17.02 35.85 23.32
CA LEU A 120 16.09 36.82 23.94
C LEU A 120 16.77 37.97 24.68
N PHE A 121 18.07 37.84 24.99
CA PHE A 121 18.86 38.93 25.56
C PHE A 121 19.46 39.87 24.51
N ASP A 122 19.43 39.49 23.23
CA ASP A 122 19.95 40.32 22.15
C ASP A 122 19.00 41.50 21.92
N ARG A 123 19.56 42.71 21.96
CA ARG A 123 18.83 43.97 21.85
C ARG A 123 19.02 44.62 20.48
N ASP A 124 19.91 44.07 19.66
CA ASP A 124 20.17 44.58 18.32
C ASP A 124 19.06 44.16 17.36
N THR A 125 18.92 44.93 16.28
CA THR A 125 17.93 44.66 15.23
C THR A 125 18.62 43.98 14.06
N TRP A 126 18.14 42.78 13.73
CA TRP A 126 18.66 41.95 12.65
C TRP A 126 17.58 41.67 11.61
N LYS A 127 18.01 41.31 10.40
CA LYS A 127 17.09 40.71 9.42
C LYS A 127 16.72 39.30 9.89
N PRO A 128 15.45 38.86 9.75
CA PRO A 128 15.05 37.50 10.09
C PRO A 128 15.95 36.46 9.43
N GLY A 129 16.33 35.43 10.18
CA GLY A 129 17.26 34.40 9.72
C GLY A 129 18.73 34.83 9.68
N GLN A 130 19.12 35.92 10.35
CA GLN A 130 20.51 36.41 10.44
C GLN A 130 20.94 36.76 11.88
N GLU A 131 20.15 36.38 12.88
CA GLU A 131 20.34 36.71 14.30
C GLU A 131 21.39 35.84 14.99
N SER A 132 21.73 34.68 14.40
CA SER A 132 22.78 33.80 14.89
C SER A 132 23.51 33.06 13.77
N MET A 133 24.64 32.46 14.15
CA MET A 133 25.23 31.36 13.40
C MET A 133 24.32 30.13 13.45
N TRP A 134 24.70 29.07 12.74
CA TRP A 134 24.00 27.79 12.77
C TRP A 134 24.31 27.02 14.05
N LEU A 135 23.27 26.63 14.79
CA LEU A 135 23.35 25.89 16.04
C LEU A 135 22.89 24.45 15.83
N ARG A 136 23.65 23.49 16.37
CA ARG A 136 23.22 22.08 16.44
C ARG A 136 22.08 21.91 17.46
N LEU A 137 21.17 20.99 17.16
CA LEU A 137 20.17 20.51 18.11
C LEU A 137 20.67 19.23 18.80
N ALA A 138 20.70 19.24 20.14
CA ALA A 138 20.87 18.02 20.92
C ALA A 138 19.63 17.14 20.74
N ARG A 139 19.84 15.92 20.23
CA ARG A 139 18.76 14.98 19.90
C ARG A 139 18.77 13.81 20.88
N PRO A 140 17.60 13.25 21.26
CA PRO A 140 17.53 12.06 22.09
C PRO A 140 18.22 10.83 21.49
N TYR A 141 18.28 10.74 20.15
CA TYR A 141 18.94 9.66 19.42
C TYR A 141 19.50 10.16 18.09
N ALA A 142 20.78 9.88 17.83
CA ALA A 142 21.47 10.28 16.60
C ALA A 142 22.61 9.30 16.27
N GLY A 143 22.80 9.04 14.98
CA GLY A 143 23.89 8.29 14.38
C GLY A 143 24.08 8.71 12.91
N ASP A 144 25.04 8.09 12.22
CA ASP A 144 25.44 8.52 10.87
C ASP A 144 24.33 8.31 9.82
N THR A 145 23.53 7.24 9.95
CA THR A 145 22.45 6.86 9.01
C THR A 145 21.07 6.74 9.66
N HIS A 146 20.96 7.01 10.97
CA HIS A 146 19.73 6.81 11.75
C HIS A 146 19.63 7.83 12.89
N GLY A 147 18.43 8.05 13.42
CA GLY A 147 18.21 8.95 14.56
C GLY A 147 16.77 9.40 14.69
N LEU A 148 16.50 10.21 15.72
CA LEU A 148 15.22 10.87 15.94
C LEU A 148 15.37 12.37 15.72
N HIS A 149 14.86 12.86 14.58
CA HIS A 149 14.83 14.28 14.27
C HIS A 149 13.38 14.72 14.07
N LEU A 150 12.87 15.50 15.02
CA LEU A 150 11.57 16.18 14.91
C LEU A 150 11.87 17.67 14.68
N PRO A 151 11.75 18.20 13.45
CA PRO A 151 12.17 19.56 13.18
C PRO A 151 11.42 20.57 14.02
N LEU A 152 12.17 21.47 14.67
CA LEU A 152 11.57 22.61 15.34
C LEU A 152 10.94 23.53 14.31
N ILE A 153 9.90 24.26 14.70
CA ILE A 153 9.20 25.22 13.84
C ILE A 153 9.65 26.64 14.20
N ALA A 154 9.60 27.57 13.24
CA ALA A 154 9.89 28.97 13.50
C ALA A 154 9.09 29.49 14.71
N GLY A 155 9.78 30.24 15.56
CA GLY A 155 9.27 30.76 16.82
C GLY A 155 9.39 29.81 18.01
N THR A 156 9.62 28.51 17.83
CA THR A 156 9.75 27.53 18.95
C THR A 156 10.75 28.04 19.99
N GLU A 157 10.36 28.06 21.25
CA GLU A 157 11.27 28.45 22.33
C GLU A 157 12.25 27.32 22.60
N VAL A 158 13.52 27.68 22.73
CA VAL A 158 14.61 26.74 22.93
C VAL A 158 15.54 27.22 24.02
N ALA A 159 16.08 26.27 24.79
CA ALA A 159 17.16 26.50 25.72
C ALA A 159 18.51 26.30 25.01
N ILE A 160 19.33 27.34 24.93
CA ILE A 160 20.67 27.27 24.35
C ILE A 160 21.69 27.01 25.46
N ALA A 161 22.43 25.91 25.34
CA ALA A 161 23.56 25.58 26.18
C ALA A 161 24.88 25.89 25.44
N PHE A 162 25.98 25.93 26.19
CA PHE A 162 27.29 26.32 25.68
C PHE A 162 28.32 25.24 26.05
N GLU A 163 29.07 24.73 25.07
CA GLU A 163 30.09 23.70 25.34
C GLU A 163 31.12 24.22 26.34
N GLN A 164 31.25 23.56 27.50
CA GLN A 164 32.15 24.00 28.59
C GLN A 164 31.88 25.45 29.08
N GLY A 165 30.67 25.96 28.86
CA GLY A 165 30.29 27.34 29.15
C GLY A 165 30.88 28.38 28.20
N ASP A 166 31.41 27.96 27.05
CA ASP A 166 32.00 28.84 26.05
C ASP A 166 30.92 29.56 25.21
N PRO A 167 30.76 30.90 25.32
CA PRO A 167 29.75 31.66 24.58
C PRO A 167 29.86 31.52 23.05
N ASP A 168 31.05 31.19 22.54
CA ASP A 168 31.30 31.02 21.11
C ASP A 168 30.89 29.63 20.59
N ARG A 169 30.46 28.71 21.46
CA ARG A 169 30.10 27.33 21.11
C ARG A 169 28.69 26.97 21.58
N PRO A 170 27.66 27.71 21.12
CA PRO A 170 26.27 27.44 21.48
C PRO A 170 25.71 26.19 20.76
N TYR A 171 24.77 25.52 21.42
CA TYR A 171 23.92 24.50 20.82
C TYR A 171 22.54 24.50 21.49
N ILE A 172 21.51 24.09 20.76
CA ILE A 172 20.16 23.95 21.30
C ILE A 172 20.13 22.68 22.14
N ALA A 173 19.85 22.82 23.44
CA ALA A 173 19.76 21.69 24.37
C ALA A 173 18.35 21.08 24.42
N HIS A 174 17.32 21.92 24.45
CA HIS A 174 15.92 21.49 24.59
C HIS A 174 14.97 22.46 23.89
N ALA A 175 13.82 21.96 23.44
CA ALA A 175 12.65 22.78 23.13
C ALA A 175 11.80 22.98 24.39
N LEU A 176 11.20 24.15 24.53
CA LEU A 176 10.40 24.54 25.70
C LEU A 176 9.00 24.96 25.25
N HIS A 177 8.02 24.69 26.11
CA HIS A 177 6.67 25.24 26.01
C HIS A 177 6.52 26.42 26.98
N ASP A 178 5.56 27.30 26.72
CA ASP A 178 5.28 28.48 27.56
C ASP A 178 3.77 28.66 27.77
N SER A 179 3.36 29.66 28.54
CA SER A 179 1.94 29.93 28.82
C SER A 179 1.12 30.38 27.61
N ARG A 180 1.76 30.82 26.53
CA ARG A 180 1.11 31.18 25.27
C ARG A 180 1.08 30.01 24.29
N ARG A 181 1.96 29.03 24.48
CA ARG A 181 2.14 27.83 23.65
C ARG A 181 2.24 26.63 24.57
N GLU A 182 1.10 26.25 25.12
CA GLU A 182 0.98 25.15 26.08
C GLU A 182 1.38 23.80 25.47
N ASP A 183 1.81 22.89 26.33
CA ASP A 183 2.06 21.50 25.96
C ASP A 183 0.76 20.79 25.51
N HIS A 184 0.92 19.75 24.69
CA HIS A 184 -0.20 18.88 24.28
C HIS A 184 -0.73 18.02 25.43
N VAL A 185 0.09 17.76 26.45
CA VAL A 185 -0.30 17.01 27.64
C VAL A 185 -0.35 17.95 28.83
N THR A 186 -1.55 18.16 29.37
CA THR A 186 -1.81 19.04 30.52
C THR A 186 -2.61 18.28 31.58
N LEU A 187 -2.95 18.93 32.69
CA LEU A 187 -3.82 18.37 33.73
C LEU A 187 -5.15 17.82 33.17
N ARG A 188 -5.65 18.35 32.06
CA ARG A 188 -6.92 17.92 31.43
C ARG A 188 -6.83 16.56 30.72
N ASN A 189 -5.62 16.04 30.51
CA ASN A 189 -5.33 14.81 29.78
C ASN A 189 -4.01 14.14 30.19
N TYR A 190 -3.63 14.27 31.46
CA TYR A 190 -2.34 13.85 32.01
C TYR A 190 -2.01 12.35 31.90
N LYS A 191 -2.98 11.51 31.53
CA LYS A 191 -2.79 10.07 31.26
C LYS A 191 -2.49 9.78 29.78
N ARG A 192 -2.33 10.81 28.95
CA ARG A 192 -2.02 10.67 27.52
C ARG A 192 -0.56 10.91 27.24
N ASN A 193 -0.01 10.08 26.37
CA ASN A 193 1.26 10.24 25.70
C ASN A 193 0.97 10.62 24.24
N VAL A 194 1.51 11.73 23.75
CA VAL A 194 1.17 12.25 22.42
C VAL A 194 2.43 12.73 21.70
N LEU A 195 2.73 12.11 20.56
CA LEU A 195 3.57 12.69 19.52
C LEU A 195 2.63 13.28 18.47
N ARG A 196 2.69 14.60 18.26
CA ARG A 196 1.84 15.31 17.30
C ARG A 196 2.69 16.26 16.46
N THR A 197 2.55 16.17 15.14
CA THR A 197 3.18 17.09 14.19
C THR A 197 2.28 18.32 13.91
N PRO A 198 2.80 19.40 13.32
CA PRO A 198 2.01 20.58 12.95
C PRO A 198 0.80 20.27 12.06
N ALA A 199 0.97 19.34 11.10
CA ALA A 199 -0.10 18.85 10.23
C ALA A 199 -1.09 17.88 10.93
N ASN A 200 -1.00 17.74 12.25
CA ASN A 200 -1.82 16.87 13.08
C ASN A 200 -1.66 15.38 12.80
N ASN A 201 -0.51 14.95 12.24
CA ASN A 201 -0.11 13.55 12.26
C ASN A 201 0.19 13.19 13.72
N LYS A 202 -0.40 12.11 14.21
CA LYS A 202 -0.39 11.77 15.64
C LYS A 202 -0.13 10.31 15.88
N LEU A 203 0.72 10.06 16.86
CA LEU A 203 0.75 8.83 17.64
C LEU A 203 0.31 9.19 19.07
N ARG A 204 -0.80 8.62 19.52
CA ARG A 204 -1.36 8.85 20.85
C ARG A 204 -1.54 7.54 21.58
N MET A 205 -1.14 7.49 22.85
CA MET A 205 -1.41 6.38 23.77
C MET A 205 -2.11 6.96 25.01
N ASP A 206 -3.24 6.41 25.41
CA ASP A 206 -3.97 6.82 26.62
C ASP A 206 -3.92 5.67 27.63
N ASP A 207 -3.38 5.94 28.82
CA ASP A 207 -3.16 4.96 29.89
C ASP A 207 -4.25 4.99 30.96
N THR A 208 -5.42 5.56 30.65
CA THR A 208 -6.58 5.48 31.53
C THR A 208 -6.98 4.01 31.71
N ARG A 209 -6.78 3.48 32.92
CA ARG A 209 -7.02 2.06 33.24
C ARG A 209 -8.44 1.60 32.90
N GLY A 210 -8.56 0.51 32.15
CA GLY A 210 -9.81 -0.02 31.64
C GLY A 210 -10.36 0.72 30.41
N GLN A 211 -9.66 1.75 29.93
CA GLN A 211 -10.01 2.57 28.76
C GLN A 211 -8.76 2.86 27.92
N GLU A 212 -7.76 1.97 28.00
CA GLU A 212 -6.50 2.12 27.29
C GLU A 212 -6.74 2.09 25.77
N HIS A 213 -6.05 2.98 25.05
CA HIS A 213 -6.09 2.95 23.59
C HIS A 213 -4.85 3.55 22.95
N VAL A 214 -4.56 3.07 21.74
CA VAL A 214 -3.53 3.60 20.85
C VAL A 214 -4.19 4.15 19.59
N LYS A 215 -3.76 5.33 19.15
CA LYS A 215 -4.23 5.97 17.93
C LYS A 215 -3.05 6.43 17.09
N LEU A 216 -2.96 5.90 15.87
CA LEU A 216 -2.12 6.42 14.81
C LEU A 216 -3.03 7.10 13.78
N SER A 217 -2.78 8.38 13.48
CA SER A 217 -3.67 9.20 12.67
C SER A 217 -2.90 10.17 11.79
N THR A 218 -3.38 10.34 10.56
CA THR A 218 -3.14 11.54 9.74
C THR A 218 -4.48 12.23 9.46
N GLU A 219 -4.47 13.48 8.98
CA GLU A 219 -5.68 14.16 8.50
C GLU A 219 -5.99 13.83 7.03
N TYR A 220 -4.99 13.39 6.25
CA TYR A 220 -5.17 13.03 4.85
C TYR A 220 -6.14 11.84 4.67
N GLY A 221 -6.94 11.86 3.60
CA GLY A 221 -7.97 10.86 3.34
C GLY A 221 -9.08 10.86 4.39
N GLY A 222 -9.57 12.05 4.75
CA GLY A 222 -10.69 12.24 5.67
C GLY A 222 -10.42 11.81 7.12
N LYS A 223 -9.15 11.70 7.50
CA LYS A 223 -8.56 11.08 8.72
C LYS A 223 -8.30 9.59 8.62
N SER A 224 -7.30 9.21 7.85
CA SER A 224 -6.77 7.83 7.82
C SER A 224 -6.18 7.45 9.19
N GLN A 225 -6.70 6.38 9.79
CA GLN A 225 -6.39 6.00 11.18
C GLN A 225 -6.30 4.50 11.40
N LEU A 226 -5.38 4.13 12.29
CA LEU A 226 -5.41 2.87 13.04
C LEU A 226 -5.70 3.19 14.50
N ASN A 227 -6.82 2.70 15.02
CA ASN A 227 -7.20 2.84 16.41
C ASN A 227 -7.27 1.45 17.08
N LEU A 228 -6.68 1.28 18.26
CA LEU A 228 -6.62 0.03 19.02
C LEU A 228 -7.12 0.24 20.45
N GLY A 229 -7.90 -0.68 21.00
CA GLY A 229 -8.36 -0.67 22.39
C GLY A 229 -9.72 0.01 22.58
N HIS A 230 -9.81 0.97 23.50
CA HIS A 230 -11.02 1.75 23.80
C HIS A 230 -11.14 2.98 22.90
N LEU A 231 -11.84 2.85 21.77
CA LEU A 231 -11.92 3.90 20.76
C LEU A 231 -12.84 5.04 21.24
N VAL A 232 -12.32 6.26 21.25
CA VAL A 232 -13.08 7.47 21.63
C VAL A 232 -13.20 8.48 20.50
N ASP A 233 -14.31 9.21 20.50
CA ASP A 233 -14.53 10.36 19.63
C ASP A 233 -13.76 11.62 20.10
N ALA A 234 -13.99 12.76 19.43
CA ALA A 234 -13.36 14.03 19.80
C ALA A 234 -13.78 14.53 21.19
N GLY A 235 -15.00 14.19 21.64
CA GLY A 235 -15.54 14.49 22.97
C GLY A 235 -15.10 13.50 24.05
N LYS A 236 -14.16 12.59 23.75
CA LYS A 236 -13.71 11.49 24.62
C LYS A 236 -14.81 10.49 24.97
N LYS A 237 -15.93 10.46 24.24
CA LYS A 237 -16.96 9.44 24.41
C LYS A 237 -16.57 8.18 23.66
N LYS A 238 -16.83 7.02 24.28
CA LYS A 238 -16.62 5.72 23.66
C LYS A 238 -17.44 5.64 22.36
N ARG A 239 -16.77 5.27 21.26
CA ARG A 239 -17.39 5.02 19.95
C ARG A 239 -17.20 3.59 19.44
N GLY A 240 -16.35 2.80 20.09
CA GLY A 240 -16.10 1.41 19.72
C GLY A 240 -15.04 0.75 20.61
N GLU A 241 -14.84 -0.55 20.41
CA GLU A 241 -13.81 -1.37 21.06
C GLU A 241 -13.17 -2.32 20.06
N GLY A 242 -11.93 -2.72 20.33
CA GLY A 242 -11.16 -3.63 19.47
C GLY A 242 -10.18 -2.85 18.60
N PHE A 243 -10.22 -3.08 17.29
CA PHE A 243 -9.41 -2.33 16.34
C PHE A 243 -10.27 -1.71 15.26
N GLU A 244 -9.81 -0.58 14.73
CA GLU A 244 -10.39 0.05 13.54
C GLU A 244 -9.26 0.51 12.64
N LEU A 245 -9.29 0.03 11.39
CA LEU A 245 -8.53 0.59 10.29
C LEU A 245 -9.52 1.34 9.39
N ARG A 246 -9.46 2.68 9.39
CA ARG A 246 -10.39 3.53 8.63
C ARG A 246 -9.68 4.56 7.75
N THR A 247 -10.30 4.89 6.63
CA THR A 247 -9.95 5.99 5.73
C THR A 247 -11.20 6.35 4.92
N ASP A 248 -11.30 7.60 4.46
CA ASP A 248 -12.33 8.01 3.50
C ASP A 248 -11.87 7.74 2.05
N ASP A 249 -10.60 7.39 1.85
CA ASP A 249 -10.01 6.97 0.57
C ASP A 249 -10.06 5.43 0.41
N TRP A 250 -9.19 4.87 -0.41
CA TRP A 250 -9.08 3.42 -0.61
C TRP A 250 -8.35 2.71 0.53
N GLY A 251 -8.88 1.56 0.93
CA GLY A 251 -8.18 0.59 1.78
C GLY A 251 -7.58 -0.54 0.95
N ALA A 252 -6.32 -0.90 1.20
CA ALA A 252 -5.67 -2.06 0.61
C ALA A 252 -5.00 -2.91 1.68
N ILE A 253 -5.37 -4.20 1.74
CA ILE A 253 -4.69 -5.21 2.57
C ILE A 253 -4.05 -6.20 1.59
N ARG A 254 -2.71 -6.26 1.59
CA ARG A 254 -1.95 -7.15 0.71
C ARG A 254 -1.06 -8.06 1.55
N ALA A 255 -1.27 -9.36 1.41
CA ALA A 255 -0.48 -10.37 2.10
C ALA A 255 -0.02 -11.42 1.08
N GLY A 256 1.24 -11.34 0.64
CA GLY A 256 1.76 -12.15 -0.47
C GLY A 256 1.74 -13.66 -0.20
N LYS A 257 1.74 -14.07 1.08
CA LYS A 257 1.64 -15.46 1.51
C LYS A 257 0.20 -15.94 1.78
N GLY A 258 -0.80 -15.06 1.65
CA GLY A 258 -2.20 -15.34 1.94
C GLY A 258 -2.76 -14.46 3.07
N LEU A 259 -4.09 -14.39 3.18
CA LEU A 259 -4.81 -13.56 4.12
C LEU A 259 -5.86 -14.38 4.87
N PHE A 260 -5.75 -14.43 6.20
CA PHE A 260 -6.75 -15.05 7.07
C PHE A 260 -7.53 -13.94 7.80
N ILE A 261 -8.85 -13.92 7.61
CA ILE A 261 -9.76 -13.02 8.30
C ILE A 261 -10.72 -13.88 9.11
N SER A 262 -10.62 -13.77 10.44
CA SER A 262 -11.33 -14.62 11.37
C SER A 262 -12.05 -13.83 12.46
N ALA A 263 -13.25 -14.30 12.83
CA ALA A 263 -13.96 -13.89 14.04
C ALA A 263 -13.85 -14.95 15.18
N ASP A 264 -12.92 -15.90 15.05
CA ASP A 264 -12.58 -16.86 16.10
C ASP A 264 -11.81 -16.16 17.21
N LYS A 265 -12.25 -16.38 18.45
CA LYS A 265 -11.66 -15.72 19.61
C LYS A 265 -10.38 -16.43 20.05
N GLN A 266 -9.24 -15.77 19.91
CA GLN A 266 -7.98 -16.20 20.53
C GLN A 266 -7.70 -15.42 21.82
N VAL A 267 -7.72 -16.09 22.96
CA VAL A 267 -7.57 -15.43 24.27
C VAL A 267 -6.15 -14.91 24.43
N LYS A 268 -6.01 -13.58 24.59
CA LYS A 268 -4.74 -12.89 24.86
C LYS A 268 -3.63 -13.19 23.84
N ALA A 269 -3.98 -13.49 22.59
CA ALA A 269 -3.03 -13.91 21.56
C ALA A 269 -2.11 -15.07 22.05
N GLY A 270 -2.67 -16.02 22.80
CA GLY A 270 -1.91 -17.10 23.43
C GLY A 270 -1.54 -18.27 22.51
N GLY A 271 -1.97 -18.25 21.24
CA GLY A 271 -1.63 -19.23 20.23
C GLY A 271 -0.96 -18.59 19.03
N GLU A 272 -0.81 -19.35 17.94
CA GLU A 272 -0.17 -18.87 16.72
C GLU A 272 -1.04 -17.82 16.01
N GLN A 273 -0.40 -16.89 15.27
CA GLN A 273 -1.11 -15.86 14.50
C GLN A 273 -2.12 -16.45 13.49
N LEU A 274 -1.83 -17.64 12.97
CA LEU A 274 -2.62 -18.36 11.98
C LEU A 274 -3.32 -19.60 12.56
N GLU A 275 -3.58 -19.63 13.88
CA GLU A 275 -4.40 -20.68 14.47
C GLU A 275 -5.80 -20.68 13.84
N MET A 276 -6.14 -21.75 13.13
CA MET A 276 -7.33 -21.81 12.26
C MET A 276 -8.03 -23.16 12.29
N GLU A 277 -7.90 -23.93 13.38
CA GLU A 277 -8.46 -25.28 13.52
C GLU A 277 -9.97 -25.33 13.24
N ALA A 278 -10.73 -24.36 13.76
CA ALA A 278 -12.16 -24.24 13.50
C ALA A 278 -12.46 -24.02 12.00
N ALA A 279 -11.69 -23.17 11.33
CA ALA A 279 -11.84 -22.89 9.91
C ALA A 279 -11.45 -24.10 9.04
N ILE A 280 -10.37 -24.82 9.40
CA ILE A 280 -9.96 -26.06 8.74
C ILE A 280 -11.07 -27.11 8.88
N THR A 281 -11.64 -27.28 10.07
CA THR A 281 -12.74 -28.21 10.31
C THR A 281 -13.94 -27.92 9.40
N GLN A 282 -14.25 -26.64 9.16
CA GLN A 282 -15.32 -26.24 8.24
C GLN A 282 -14.97 -26.53 6.77
N LEU A 283 -13.73 -26.27 6.35
CA LEU A 283 -13.25 -26.61 5.01
C LEU A 283 -13.35 -28.12 4.74
N GLU A 284 -12.92 -28.94 5.70
CA GLU A 284 -12.98 -30.40 5.62
C GLU A 284 -14.42 -30.93 5.61
N SER A 285 -15.28 -30.37 6.45
CA SER A 285 -16.71 -30.71 6.49
C SER A 285 -17.40 -30.40 5.16
N ALA A 286 -17.14 -29.23 4.59
CA ALA A 286 -17.67 -28.84 3.29
C ALA A 286 -17.17 -29.74 2.16
N LEU A 287 -15.88 -30.10 2.16
CA LEU A 287 -15.31 -31.02 1.18
C LEU A 287 -15.90 -32.44 1.30
N SER A 288 -16.14 -32.91 2.52
CA SER A 288 -16.80 -34.21 2.78
C SER A 288 -18.21 -34.25 2.21
N LEU A 289 -19.00 -33.20 2.45
CA LEU A 289 -20.35 -33.06 1.89
C LEU A 289 -20.32 -33.05 0.36
N ALA A 290 -19.43 -32.26 -0.25
CA ALA A 290 -19.28 -32.20 -1.69
C ALA A 290 -18.96 -33.58 -2.30
N ARG A 291 -18.06 -34.35 -1.68
CA ARG A 291 -17.72 -35.73 -2.10
C ARG A 291 -18.94 -36.65 -2.04
N SER A 292 -19.66 -36.65 -0.92
CA SER A 292 -20.86 -37.48 -0.75
C SER A 292 -21.93 -37.18 -1.80
N LEU A 293 -22.14 -35.91 -2.14
CA LEU A 293 -23.10 -35.52 -3.18
C LEU A 293 -22.60 -35.87 -4.60
N ALA A 294 -21.29 -35.79 -4.86
CA ALA A 294 -20.71 -36.25 -6.12
C ALA A 294 -20.81 -37.78 -6.29
N ASP A 295 -20.68 -38.57 -5.22
CA ASP A 295 -20.95 -40.02 -5.23
C ASP A 295 -22.43 -40.30 -5.53
N ALA A 296 -23.35 -39.57 -4.88
CA ALA A 296 -24.79 -39.67 -5.15
C ALA A 296 -25.12 -39.34 -6.62
N ALA A 297 -24.51 -38.29 -7.17
CA ALA A 297 -24.65 -37.93 -8.58
C ALA A 297 -24.18 -39.04 -9.52
N ARG A 298 -22.99 -39.62 -9.25
CA ARG A 298 -22.48 -40.77 -10.03
C ARG A 298 -23.42 -41.96 -9.99
N ASN A 299 -23.94 -42.31 -8.82
CA ASN A 299 -24.89 -43.43 -8.66
C ASN A 299 -26.21 -43.18 -9.41
N ALA A 300 -26.68 -41.93 -9.43
CA ALA A 300 -27.88 -41.52 -10.16
C ALA A 300 -27.64 -41.29 -11.67
N ARG A 301 -26.41 -41.51 -12.17
CA ARG A 301 -26.00 -41.18 -13.55
C ARG A 301 -26.19 -39.69 -13.90
N ALA A 302 -26.11 -38.81 -12.91
CA ALA A 302 -26.07 -37.36 -13.05
C ALA A 302 -24.60 -36.89 -13.19
N LEU A 303 -24.39 -35.64 -13.65
CA LEU A 303 -23.05 -35.07 -13.74
C LEU A 303 -22.53 -34.74 -12.32
N PRO A 304 -21.41 -35.31 -11.86
CA PRO A 304 -20.85 -34.98 -10.55
C PRO A 304 -20.16 -33.62 -10.56
N GLY A 305 -20.10 -32.97 -9.40
CA GLY A 305 -19.32 -31.75 -9.20
C GLY A 305 -17.80 -31.99 -9.25
N ASP A 306 -17.04 -30.94 -9.53
CA ASP A 306 -15.57 -30.98 -9.60
C ASP A 306 -14.93 -30.97 -8.20
N ILE A 307 -14.72 -32.18 -7.68
CA ILE A 307 -14.13 -32.39 -6.35
C ILE A 307 -12.63 -32.07 -6.31
N ASP A 308 -11.93 -32.16 -7.44
CA ASP A 308 -10.48 -31.98 -7.46
C ASP A 308 -10.10 -30.51 -7.22
N SER A 309 -10.80 -29.55 -7.83
CA SER A 309 -10.61 -28.13 -7.52
C SER A 309 -10.95 -27.80 -6.07
N GLN A 310 -12.03 -28.37 -5.51
CA GLN A 310 -12.36 -28.14 -4.09
C GLN A 310 -11.31 -28.74 -3.15
N ARG A 311 -10.76 -29.92 -3.47
CA ARG A 311 -9.66 -30.53 -2.72
C ARG A 311 -8.40 -29.66 -2.78
N GLY A 312 -8.06 -29.15 -3.97
CA GLY A 312 -6.92 -28.25 -4.16
C GLY A 312 -7.08 -26.96 -3.36
N LEU A 313 -8.28 -26.40 -3.31
CA LEU A 313 -8.60 -25.21 -2.50
C LEU A 313 -8.40 -25.46 -1.00
N VAL A 314 -8.92 -26.57 -0.46
CA VAL A 314 -8.71 -26.92 0.96
C VAL A 314 -7.22 -27.05 1.27
N GLN A 315 -6.44 -27.75 0.43
CA GLN A 315 -4.99 -27.86 0.62
C GLN A 315 -4.26 -26.51 0.57
N ALA A 316 -4.71 -25.58 -0.27
CA ALA A 316 -4.11 -24.26 -0.39
C ALA A 316 -4.43 -23.36 0.81
N LEU A 317 -5.64 -23.46 1.36
CA LEU A 317 -6.13 -22.61 2.45
C LEU A 317 -5.80 -23.16 3.84
N SER A 318 -5.64 -24.47 4.00
CA SER A 318 -5.15 -25.07 5.24
C SER A 318 -3.77 -24.47 5.59
N GLU A 319 -3.69 -23.86 6.76
CA GLU A 319 -2.51 -23.12 7.25
C GLU A 319 -2.01 -22.02 6.30
N LEU A 320 -2.84 -21.60 5.32
CA LEU A 320 -2.43 -20.77 4.18
C LEU A 320 -1.15 -21.30 3.50
N GLY A 321 -1.09 -22.60 3.21
CA GLY A 321 0.03 -23.23 2.51
C GLY A 321 0.31 -22.64 1.12
N ARG A 322 -0.65 -21.92 0.52
CA ARG A 322 -0.49 -21.08 -0.67
C ARG A 322 -1.14 -19.72 -0.47
N SER A 323 -0.80 -18.78 -1.36
CA SER A 323 -1.40 -17.43 -1.37
C SER A 323 -2.88 -17.48 -1.72
N GLY A 324 -3.72 -17.57 -0.68
CA GLY A 324 -5.18 -17.56 -0.76
C GLY A 324 -5.80 -16.67 0.30
N VAL A 325 -7.13 -16.55 0.28
CA VAL A 325 -7.90 -15.81 1.29
C VAL A 325 -8.85 -16.77 1.97
N LEU A 326 -8.79 -16.84 3.29
CA LEU A 326 -9.73 -17.61 4.12
C LEU A 326 -10.53 -16.66 5.00
N LEU A 327 -11.85 -16.69 4.84
CA LEU A 327 -12.81 -15.94 5.65
C LEU A 327 -13.57 -16.93 6.53
N HIS A 328 -13.49 -16.80 7.85
CA HIS A 328 -14.19 -17.68 8.77
C HIS A 328 -14.83 -16.90 9.93
N ALA A 329 -16.07 -17.24 10.26
CA ALA A 329 -16.76 -16.69 11.40
C ALA A 329 -17.74 -17.71 12.00
N PRO A 330 -17.68 -17.99 13.31
CA PRO A 330 -18.51 -19.03 13.93
C PRO A 330 -20.00 -18.68 13.95
N ALA A 331 -20.36 -17.40 13.83
CA ALA A 331 -21.74 -16.92 13.79
C ALA A 331 -22.24 -16.55 12.38
N GLY A 332 -21.52 -16.95 11.34
CA GLY A 332 -21.88 -16.72 9.94
C GLY A 332 -21.15 -15.52 9.29
N VAL A 333 -21.20 -15.49 7.96
CA VAL A 333 -20.56 -14.46 7.12
C VAL A 333 -21.61 -13.82 6.21
N GLY A 334 -21.70 -12.49 6.22
CA GLY A 334 -22.56 -11.73 5.31
C GLY A 334 -21.76 -11.04 4.22
N VAL A 335 -22.12 -11.26 2.95
CA VAL A 335 -21.56 -10.55 1.79
C VAL A 335 -22.70 -9.82 1.10
N VAL A 336 -22.76 -8.49 1.27
CA VAL A 336 -23.89 -7.67 0.82
C VAL A 336 -23.40 -6.45 0.06
N SER A 337 -24.17 -6.05 -0.96
CA SER A 337 -23.94 -4.82 -1.72
C SER A 337 -25.28 -4.36 -2.32
N PRO A 338 -25.57 -3.05 -2.35
CA PRO A 338 -26.68 -2.52 -3.14
C PRO A 338 -26.42 -2.60 -4.66
N LYS A 339 -25.18 -2.93 -5.06
CA LYS A 339 -24.77 -3.20 -6.43
C LYS A 339 -24.49 -4.70 -6.61
N ALA A 340 -24.03 -5.08 -7.80
CA ALA A 340 -23.68 -6.46 -8.09
C ALA A 340 -22.63 -7.05 -7.12
N VAL A 341 -22.82 -8.31 -6.75
CA VAL A 341 -21.83 -9.18 -6.11
C VAL A 341 -21.46 -10.26 -7.13
N CYS A 342 -20.16 -10.52 -7.31
CA CYS A 342 -19.66 -11.49 -8.27
C CYS A 342 -18.79 -12.53 -7.56
N LEU A 343 -19.10 -13.81 -7.76
CA LEU A 343 -18.27 -14.95 -7.36
C LEU A 343 -17.82 -15.62 -8.65
N SER A 344 -16.52 -15.58 -8.93
CA SER A 344 -15.96 -16.08 -10.19
C SER A 344 -14.61 -16.73 -9.94
N SER A 345 -14.36 -17.81 -10.66
CA SER A 345 -13.08 -18.51 -10.69
C SER A 345 -12.70 -18.72 -12.15
N GLY A 346 -11.54 -18.20 -12.55
CA GLY A 346 -11.13 -18.15 -13.95
C GLY A 346 -10.54 -19.46 -14.49
N GLY A 347 -9.98 -20.31 -13.62
CA GLY A 347 -9.31 -21.55 -14.03
C GLY A 347 -9.81 -22.80 -13.32
N GLU A 348 -10.76 -22.66 -12.39
CA GLU A 348 -11.26 -23.73 -11.52
C GLU A 348 -12.75 -23.52 -11.17
N SER A 349 -13.35 -24.45 -10.41
CA SER A 349 -14.78 -24.43 -10.07
C SER A 349 -15.14 -23.53 -8.88
N VAL A 350 -16.29 -22.86 -8.94
CA VAL A 350 -16.94 -22.22 -7.78
C VAL A 350 -17.79 -23.27 -7.05
N GLY A 351 -17.48 -23.55 -5.78
CA GLY A 351 -18.23 -24.47 -4.92
C GLY A 351 -19.15 -23.73 -3.95
N ILE A 352 -20.40 -24.18 -3.84
CA ILE A 352 -21.34 -23.72 -2.82
C ILE A 352 -21.84 -24.95 -2.06
N MET A 353 -21.48 -25.04 -0.79
CA MET A 353 -21.82 -26.16 0.07
C MET A 353 -22.68 -25.67 1.23
N ALA A 354 -23.84 -26.31 1.43
CA ALA A 354 -24.73 -26.04 2.56
C ALA A 354 -25.16 -27.38 3.17
N ALA A 355 -24.94 -27.56 4.47
CA ALA A 355 -25.39 -28.77 5.18
C ALA A 355 -26.91 -28.86 5.31
N HIS A 356 -27.60 -27.73 5.18
CA HIS A 356 -29.06 -27.62 5.15
C HIS A 356 -29.51 -27.23 3.73
N ASN A 357 -30.12 -26.05 3.58
CA ASN A 357 -30.60 -25.57 2.29
C ASN A 357 -29.59 -24.64 1.62
N ALA A 358 -29.54 -24.70 0.30
CA ALA A 358 -28.94 -23.67 -0.53
C ALA A 358 -30.09 -22.88 -1.19
N ASP A 359 -30.50 -21.77 -0.56
CA ASP A 359 -31.62 -20.96 -1.01
C ASP A 359 -31.16 -19.89 -2.01
N ILE A 360 -31.72 -19.89 -3.22
CA ILE A 360 -31.48 -18.89 -4.26
C ILE A 360 -32.78 -18.13 -4.52
N SER A 361 -32.84 -16.87 -4.09
CA SER A 361 -33.99 -15.99 -4.29
C SER A 361 -33.61 -14.80 -5.16
N ALA A 362 -34.33 -14.58 -6.25
CA ALA A 362 -34.13 -13.44 -7.15
C ALA A 362 -35.42 -12.62 -7.25
N GLY A 363 -35.32 -11.29 -7.12
CA GLY A 363 -36.46 -10.39 -7.35
C GLY A 363 -36.89 -10.30 -8.83
N HIS A 364 -36.07 -10.83 -9.72
CA HIS A 364 -36.33 -10.92 -11.16
C HIS A 364 -36.07 -12.35 -11.64
N ASN A 365 -35.02 -12.57 -12.43
CA ASN A 365 -34.76 -13.85 -13.09
C ASN A 365 -33.65 -14.63 -12.38
N ILE A 366 -33.80 -15.95 -12.33
CA ILE A 366 -32.69 -16.88 -12.11
C ILE A 366 -32.31 -17.43 -13.48
N THR A 367 -31.12 -17.11 -13.97
CA THR A 367 -30.59 -17.59 -15.24
C THR A 367 -29.42 -18.51 -15.01
N ALA A 368 -29.47 -19.73 -15.56
CA ALA A 368 -28.38 -20.70 -15.54
C ALA A 368 -28.00 -21.05 -16.97
N ALA A 369 -26.72 -20.91 -17.29
CA ALA A 369 -26.14 -21.30 -18.57
C ALA A 369 -24.81 -22.02 -18.30
N ALA A 370 -24.59 -23.14 -18.97
CA ALA A 370 -23.39 -23.95 -18.83
C ALA A 370 -22.96 -24.45 -20.22
N GLU A 371 -21.65 -24.43 -20.48
CA GLU A 371 -21.10 -24.95 -21.73
C GLU A 371 -21.27 -26.49 -21.83
N GLY A 372 -20.93 -27.20 -20.75
CA GLY A 372 -21.01 -28.66 -20.74
C GLY A 372 -22.45 -29.17 -20.56
N GLY A 373 -23.16 -28.66 -19.56
CA GLY A 373 -24.53 -29.04 -19.28
C GLY A 373 -24.98 -28.62 -17.87
N ILE A 374 -26.29 -28.66 -17.65
CA ILE A 374 -26.91 -28.42 -16.34
C ILE A 374 -27.38 -29.77 -15.79
N SER A 375 -26.94 -30.12 -14.59
CA SER A 375 -27.38 -31.33 -13.89
C SER A 375 -27.99 -30.96 -12.55
N VAL A 376 -29.23 -31.41 -12.33
CA VAL A 376 -29.96 -31.19 -11.08
C VAL A 376 -30.40 -32.55 -10.56
N LEU A 377 -30.08 -32.85 -9.30
CA LEU A 377 -30.41 -34.11 -8.66
C LEU A 377 -31.02 -33.84 -7.28
N ALA A 378 -32.24 -34.36 -7.08
CA ALA A 378 -32.81 -34.51 -5.75
C ALA A 378 -32.66 -35.98 -5.32
N GLN A 379 -31.80 -36.24 -4.33
CA GLN A 379 -31.45 -37.62 -3.95
C GLN A 379 -32.54 -38.32 -3.12
N ARG A 380 -33.20 -37.58 -2.22
CA ARG A 380 -34.11 -38.14 -1.21
C ARG A 380 -35.56 -37.70 -1.36
N ALA A 381 -35.80 -36.55 -1.98
CA ALA A 381 -37.10 -35.91 -2.06
C ALA A 381 -37.39 -35.50 -3.51
N ASP A 382 -38.51 -34.80 -3.71
CA ASP A 382 -39.02 -34.48 -5.04
C ASP A 382 -38.24 -33.36 -5.73
N MET A 383 -38.30 -33.35 -7.06
CA MET A 383 -37.94 -32.21 -7.89
C MET A 383 -39.22 -31.47 -8.30
N GLN A 384 -39.28 -30.16 -8.06
CA GLN A 384 -40.42 -29.32 -8.44
C GLN A 384 -40.00 -28.24 -9.43
N LEU A 385 -40.65 -28.22 -10.60
CA LEU A 385 -40.50 -27.19 -11.63
C LEU A 385 -41.88 -26.62 -11.93
N LYS A 386 -42.17 -25.41 -11.45
CA LYS A 386 -43.49 -24.78 -11.52
C LYS A 386 -43.37 -23.35 -12.01
N ALA A 387 -44.23 -22.95 -12.94
CA ALA A 387 -44.45 -21.56 -13.32
C ALA A 387 -45.90 -21.20 -12.95
N ALA A 388 -46.07 -20.21 -12.06
CA ALA A 388 -47.40 -19.85 -11.54
C ALA A 388 -48.27 -19.10 -12.56
N LEU A 389 -47.64 -18.41 -13.52
CA LEU A 389 -48.32 -17.60 -14.54
C LEU A 389 -47.74 -17.86 -15.93
N GLY A 390 -46.40 -17.84 -16.06
CA GLY A 390 -45.71 -18.00 -17.33
C GLY A 390 -45.72 -19.43 -17.87
N LYS A 391 -45.32 -19.58 -19.13
CA LYS A 391 -45.14 -20.88 -19.79
C LYS A 391 -43.93 -21.64 -19.26
N ILE A 392 -43.98 -22.97 -19.33
CA ILE A 392 -42.82 -23.86 -19.17
C ILE A 392 -42.47 -24.40 -20.55
N GLU A 393 -41.22 -24.21 -20.98
CA GLU A 393 -40.69 -24.73 -22.24
C GLU A 393 -39.53 -25.68 -21.97
N LEU A 394 -39.61 -26.89 -22.52
CA LEU A 394 -38.58 -27.93 -22.38
C LEU A 394 -38.13 -28.37 -23.77
N HIS A 395 -36.96 -27.91 -24.20
CA HIS A 395 -36.45 -28.16 -25.55
C HIS A 395 -35.13 -28.94 -25.52
N ALA A 396 -35.05 -30.02 -26.29
CA ALA A 396 -33.79 -30.67 -26.66
C ALA A 396 -33.49 -30.33 -28.14
N GLN A 397 -32.79 -29.22 -28.39
CA GLN A 397 -32.69 -28.62 -29.72
C GLN A 397 -31.94 -29.47 -30.76
N ALA A 398 -31.01 -30.32 -30.31
CA ALA A 398 -30.18 -31.16 -31.19
C ALA A 398 -30.07 -32.61 -30.70
N SER A 399 -30.94 -33.02 -29.76
CA SER A 399 -30.89 -34.35 -29.16
C SER A 399 -32.26 -34.80 -28.65
N ASN A 400 -32.33 -35.94 -27.96
CA ASN A 400 -33.57 -36.49 -27.45
C ASN A 400 -34.05 -35.78 -26.17
N LEU A 401 -35.35 -35.54 -26.07
CA LEU A 401 -36.01 -35.27 -24.79
C LEU A 401 -36.49 -36.61 -24.22
N HIS A 402 -35.96 -37.04 -23.08
CA HIS A 402 -36.32 -38.29 -22.43
C HIS A 402 -36.98 -38.03 -21.08
N ALA A 403 -38.24 -38.44 -20.94
CA ALA A 403 -39.01 -38.39 -19.69
C ALA A 403 -39.37 -39.82 -19.27
N MET A 404 -38.92 -40.22 -18.07
CA MET A 404 -39.08 -41.58 -17.56
C MET A 404 -39.48 -41.53 -16.10
N ALA A 405 -40.49 -42.32 -15.73
CA ALA A 405 -40.88 -42.57 -14.35
C ALA A 405 -40.92 -44.07 -14.08
N LYS A 406 -40.58 -44.48 -12.86
CA LYS A 406 -40.75 -45.87 -12.40
C LYS A 406 -42.24 -46.23 -12.23
N THR A 407 -43.03 -45.23 -11.86
CA THR A 407 -44.48 -45.31 -11.67
C THR A 407 -45.18 -44.56 -12.81
N ASP A 408 -46.34 -43.97 -12.55
CA ASP A 408 -47.14 -43.31 -13.57
C ASP A 408 -46.48 -42.05 -14.15
N ILE A 409 -46.67 -41.85 -15.45
CA ILE A 409 -46.47 -40.56 -16.14
C ILE A 409 -47.87 -39.99 -16.43
N LYS A 410 -48.17 -38.80 -15.91
CA LYS A 410 -49.42 -38.08 -16.16
C LYS A 410 -49.17 -36.84 -17.02
N ILE A 411 -49.87 -36.72 -18.14
CA ILE A 411 -49.85 -35.57 -19.04
C ILE A 411 -51.29 -35.07 -19.15
N GLU A 412 -51.57 -33.92 -18.54
CA GLU A 412 -52.93 -33.40 -18.37
C GLU A 412 -52.98 -31.93 -18.80
N SER A 413 -54.01 -31.56 -19.55
CA SER A 413 -54.41 -30.18 -19.80
C SER A 413 -55.80 -29.99 -19.19
N VAL A 414 -55.93 -29.13 -18.19
CA VAL A 414 -57.18 -28.97 -17.42
C VAL A 414 -58.24 -28.20 -18.22
N GLU A 415 -57.83 -27.13 -18.89
CA GLU A 415 -58.72 -26.24 -19.65
C GLU A 415 -58.39 -26.21 -21.15
N GLY A 416 -57.29 -26.83 -21.57
CA GLY A 416 -56.76 -26.75 -22.93
C GLY A 416 -56.80 -28.09 -23.67
N ARG A 417 -55.81 -28.28 -24.55
CA ARG A 417 -55.62 -29.51 -25.32
C ARG A 417 -54.25 -30.12 -25.07
N VAL A 418 -54.13 -31.43 -25.24
CA VAL A 418 -52.84 -32.14 -25.35
C VAL A 418 -52.58 -32.38 -26.83
N GLU A 419 -51.44 -31.91 -27.33
CA GLU A 419 -51.02 -32.06 -28.72
C GLU A 419 -49.69 -32.82 -28.76
N ILE A 420 -49.67 -33.94 -29.48
CA ILE A 420 -48.48 -34.78 -29.65
C ILE A 420 -48.29 -34.97 -31.15
N SER A 421 -47.22 -34.39 -31.67
CA SER A 421 -46.92 -34.36 -33.10
C SER A 421 -45.52 -34.91 -33.34
N ALA A 422 -45.37 -35.78 -34.34
CA ALA A 422 -44.08 -36.31 -34.75
C ALA A 422 -44.00 -36.33 -36.29
N PRO A 423 -42.94 -35.76 -36.89
CA PRO A 423 -42.83 -35.66 -38.35
C PRO A 423 -42.50 -37.00 -39.03
N GLN A 424 -41.89 -37.94 -38.32
CA GLN A 424 -41.47 -39.23 -38.88
C GLN A 424 -42.37 -40.38 -38.43
N GLU A 425 -42.57 -40.53 -37.11
CA GLU A 425 -43.28 -41.67 -36.55
C GLU A 425 -43.75 -41.36 -35.12
N LEU A 426 -44.98 -41.72 -34.79
CA LEU A 426 -45.52 -41.68 -33.43
C LEU A 426 -45.96 -43.09 -33.02
N VAL A 427 -45.48 -43.57 -31.87
CA VAL A 427 -45.81 -44.91 -31.34
C VAL A 427 -46.29 -44.79 -29.90
N LEU A 428 -47.48 -45.32 -29.64
CA LEU A 428 -48.00 -45.56 -28.29
C LEU A 428 -48.00 -47.07 -28.07
N ASN A 429 -47.28 -47.55 -27.05
CA ASN A 429 -47.16 -48.98 -26.77
C ASN A 429 -47.47 -49.26 -25.29
N CYS A 430 -48.27 -50.29 -25.03
CA CYS A 430 -48.58 -50.78 -23.70
C CYS A 430 -48.77 -52.31 -23.73
N GLY A 431 -47.88 -53.05 -23.05
CA GLY A 431 -48.01 -54.51 -22.89
C GLY A 431 -48.02 -55.31 -24.21
N GLY A 432 -47.41 -54.76 -25.27
CA GLY A 432 -47.39 -55.37 -26.62
C GLY A 432 -48.53 -54.91 -27.54
N ALA A 433 -49.56 -54.23 -27.02
CA ALA A 433 -50.53 -53.52 -27.85
C ALA A 433 -50.00 -52.14 -28.22
N TYR A 434 -50.24 -51.68 -29.45
CA TYR A 434 -49.75 -50.40 -29.92
C TYR A 434 -50.66 -49.68 -30.91
N ILE A 435 -50.49 -48.37 -30.96
CA ILE A 435 -51.00 -47.48 -32.00
C ILE A 435 -49.78 -46.82 -32.63
N ARG A 436 -49.63 -46.95 -33.95
CA ARG A 436 -48.51 -46.36 -34.69
C ARG A 436 -49.02 -45.49 -35.84
N LEU A 437 -48.52 -44.26 -35.91
CA LEU A 437 -48.79 -43.31 -36.99
C LEU A 437 -47.48 -43.06 -37.76
N LYS A 438 -47.45 -43.43 -39.04
CA LYS A 438 -46.25 -43.31 -39.88
C LYS A 438 -46.63 -43.16 -41.36
N ASN A 439 -45.99 -42.25 -42.09
CA ASN A 439 -46.18 -42.07 -43.53
C ASN A 439 -47.66 -41.86 -43.96
N GLY A 440 -48.50 -41.28 -43.09
CA GLY A 440 -49.93 -41.10 -43.33
C GLY A 440 -50.79 -42.34 -43.04
N GLU A 441 -50.21 -43.43 -42.56
CA GLU A 441 -50.90 -44.66 -42.17
C GLU A 441 -51.10 -44.74 -40.65
N ILE A 442 -52.22 -45.35 -40.24
CA ILE A 442 -52.52 -45.68 -38.84
C ILE A 442 -52.52 -47.20 -38.71
N GLU A 443 -51.65 -47.74 -37.86
CA GLU A 443 -51.51 -49.16 -37.57
C GLU A 443 -51.95 -49.45 -36.13
N LEU A 444 -52.95 -50.31 -35.98
CA LEU A 444 -53.49 -50.77 -34.70
C LEU A 444 -53.12 -52.25 -34.52
N GLY A 445 -52.19 -52.55 -33.63
CA GLY A 445 -51.71 -53.91 -33.37
C GLY A 445 -51.92 -54.33 -31.93
N ALA A 446 -52.38 -55.56 -31.70
CA ALA A 446 -52.48 -56.14 -30.36
C ALA A 446 -52.27 -57.67 -30.42
N PRO A 447 -51.57 -58.26 -29.43
CA PRO A 447 -51.46 -59.73 -29.32
C PRO A 447 -52.78 -60.40 -28.90
N GLY A 448 -53.71 -59.62 -28.34
CA GLY A 448 -55.07 -60.05 -28.02
C GLY A 448 -56.10 -59.48 -29.00
N ASN A 449 -57.26 -59.08 -28.47
CA ASN A 449 -58.35 -58.51 -29.26
C ASN A 449 -58.29 -56.97 -29.32
N ILE A 450 -58.69 -56.38 -30.45
CA ILE A 450 -58.98 -54.94 -30.57
C ILE A 450 -60.50 -54.76 -30.39
N TYR A 451 -60.90 -54.08 -29.31
CA TYR A 451 -62.32 -53.79 -29.04
C TYR A 451 -62.68 -52.38 -29.51
N LEU A 452 -63.53 -52.27 -30.53
CA LEU A 452 -64.14 -51.01 -30.95
C LEU A 452 -65.57 -50.92 -30.42
N LYS A 453 -65.77 -50.18 -29.33
CA LYS A 453 -67.10 -49.96 -28.74
C LYS A 453 -67.65 -48.62 -29.20
N ALA A 454 -68.42 -48.61 -30.28
CA ALA A 454 -69.01 -47.40 -30.87
C ALA A 454 -70.46 -47.64 -31.30
N ALA A 455 -71.27 -46.57 -31.30
CA ALA A 455 -72.64 -46.61 -31.85
C ALA A 455 -72.63 -46.75 -33.39
N HIS A 456 -71.64 -46.14 -34.06
CA HIS A 456 -71.41 -46.22 -35.51
C HIS A 456 -69.90 -46.25 -35.79
N VAL A 457 -69.48 -46.99 -36.82
CA VAL A 457 -68.12 -46.96 -37.37
C VAL A 457 -68.24 -46.74 -38.87
N ASP A 458 -68.12 -45.49 -39.29
CA ASP A 458 -68.23 -45.09 -40.70
C ASP A 458 -66.84 -44.95 -41.33
N LYS A 459 -66.61 -45.64 -42.44
CA LYS A 459 -65.39 -45.49 -43.24
C LYS A 459 -65.57 -44.35 -44.25
N LEU A 460 -65.15 -43.15 -43.89
CA LEU A 460 -65.17 -41.95 -44.74
C LEU A 460 -63.96 -41.89 -45.70
N GLY A 461 -63.97 -40.94 -46.63
CA GLY A 461 -62.83 -40.65 -47.51
C GLY A 461 -61.61 -40.14 -46.73
N SER A 462 -60.44 -40.08 -47.38
CA SER A 462 -59.21 -39.60 -46.74
C SER A 462 -59.32 -38.12 -46.35
N ALA A 463 -58.69 -37.78 -45.23
CA ALA A 463 -58.51 -36.40 -44.76
C ALA A 463 -57.04 -36.18 -44.40
N SER A 464 -56.58 -34.94 -44.44
CA SER A 464 -55.22 -34.55 -44.07
C SER A 464 -55.26 -33.37 -43.11
N LEU A 465 -54.36 -33.37 -42.14
CA LEU A 465 -54.12 -32.27 -41.21
C LEU A 465 -52.66 -31.84 -41.36
N ASP A 466 -52.43 -30.64 -41.89
CA ASP A 466 -51.09 -30.06 -42.01
C ASP A 466 -50.80 -29.20 -40.79
N THR A 467 -49.79 -29.60 -40.00
CA THR A 467 -49.36 -28.85 -38.81
C THR A 467 -47.95 -28.30 -39.09
N PRO A 468 -47.77 -26.98 -39.14
CA PRO A 468 -46.49 -26.39 -39.50
C PRO A 468 -45.40 -26.74 -38.48
N VAL A 469 -44.25 -27.22 -38.97
CA VAL A 469 -43.07 -27.53 -38.15
C VAL A 469 -42.54 -26.24 -37.53
N SER A 470 -42.45 -26.20 -36.20
CA SER A 470 -41.80 -25.08 -35.50
C SER A 470 -40.28 -25.17 -35.66
N PRO A 471 -39.61 -24.18 -36.30
CA PRO A 471 -38.16 -24.23 -36.48
C PRO A 471 -37.44 -24.04 -35.14
N LEU A 472 -36.47 -24.91 -34.85
CA LEU A 472 -35.59 -24.76 -33.70
C LEU A 472 -34.48 -23.73 -34.02
N PRO A 473 -34.27 -22.69 -33.21
CA PRO A 473 -33.21 -21.70 -33.45
C PRO A 473 -31.82 -22.34 -33.27
N ALA A 474 -30.90 -22.03 -34.19
CA ALA A 474 -29.50 -22.49 -34.12
C ALA A 474 -28.60 -21.37 -33.58
N GLY A 475 -27.83 -21.65 -32.53
CA GLY A 475 -26.76 -20.79 -32.02
C GLY A 475 -25.38 -21.32 -32.44
N TYR A 476 -24.39 -20.42 -32.53
CA TYR A 476 -23.00 -20.78 -32.82
C TYR A 476 -22.15 -20.65 -31.54
N SER A 477 -21.34 -21.67 -31.24
CA SER A 477 -20.41 -21.67 -30.10
C SER A 477 -19.10 -22.37 -30.47
N GLY A 478 -17.98 -21.87 -29.94
CA GLY A 478 -16.66 -22.49 -30.10
C GLY A 478 -15.82 -22.40 -28.82
N SER A 479 -15.14 -23.50 -28.49
CA SER A 479 -14.15 -23.59 -27.41
C SER A 479 -12.74 -23.65 -28.00
N TYR A 480 -11.79 -22.89 -27.46
CA TYR A 480 -10.42 -22.82 -28.00
C TYR A 480 -9.41 -23.36 -26.98
N ALA A 481 -8.61 -24.36 -27.38
CA ALA A 481 -7.50 -24.86 -26.58
C ALA A 481 -6.23 -24.10 -26.97
N LEU A 482 -5.65 -23.35 -26.02
CA LEU A 482 -4.41 -22.62 -26.23
C LEU A 482 -3.22 -23.55 -26.03
N LYS A 483 -2.35 -23.58 -27.03
CA LYS A 483 -1.12 -24.38 -27.05
C LYS A 483 0.05 -23.51 -27.47
N ASP A 484 1.25 -23.86 -27.02
CA ASP A 484 2.50 -23.23 -27.49
C ASP A 484 2.88 -23.71 -28.91
N GLU A 485 3.99 -23.19 -29.45
CA GLU A 485 4.51 -23.59 -30.77
C GLU A 485 4.86 -25.09 -30.86
N ALA A 486 5.15 -25.73 -29.71
CA ALA A 486 5.40 -27.16 -29.60
C ALA A 486 4.11 -28.00 -29.40
N ARG A 487 2.92 -27.38 -29.48
CA ARG A 487 1.59 -27.98 -29.26
C ARG A 487 1.33 -28.47 -27.83
N VAL A 488 2.07 -27.97 -26.84
CA VAL A 488 1.84 -28.25 -25.43
C VAL A 488 0.74 -27.31 -24.90
N PRO A 489 -0.26 -27.81 -24.17
CA PRO A 489 -1.28 -26.96 -23.56
C PRO A 489 -0.67 -25.92 -22.61
N LEU A 490 -1.19 -24.69 -22.65
CA LEU A 490 -0.73 -23.59 -21.79
C LEU A 490 -1.71 -23.41 -20.61
N PRO A 491 -1.54 -24.10 -19.47
CA PRO A 491 -2.43 -23.95 -18.32
C PRO A 491 -2.24 -22.59 -17.63
N PHE A 492 -3.30 -22.07 -17.01
CA PHE A 492 -3.29 -20.84 -16.20
C PHE A 492 -2.65 -19.62 -16.88
N THR A 493 -2.77 -19.53 -18.19
CA THR A 493 -2.16 -18.50 -19.03
C THR A 493 -3.20 -17.44 -19.40
N ARG A 494 -2.84 -16.15 -19.24
CA ARG A 494 -3.72 -15.02 -19.59
C ARG A 494 -3.89 -14.92 -21.11
N TYR A 495 -5.10 -14.61 -21.56
CA TYR A 495 -5.41 -14.41 -22.98
C TYR A 495 -6.39 -13.25 -23.20
N ARG A 496 -6.37 -12.72 -24.43
CA ARG A 496 -7.37 -11.77 -24.96
C ARG A 496 -7.88 -12.28 -26.30
N ILE A 497 -9.19 -12.38 -26.48
CA ILE A 497 -9.84 -12.75 -27.73
C ILE A 497 -10.73 -11.61 -28.18
N THR A 498 -10.55 -11.15 -29.41
CA THR A 498 -11.38 -10.09 -30.02
C THR A 498 -12.21 -10.69 -31.16
N THR A 499 -13.53 -10.54 -31.11
CA THR A 499 -14.42 -10.99 -32.19
C THR A 499 -14.37 -10.03 -33.38
N ARG A 500 -14.78 -10.47 -34.57
CA ARG A 500 -14.94 -9.59 -35.75
C ARG A 500 -15.85 -8.38 -35.49
N GLN A 501 -16.78 -8.48 -34.53
CA GLN A 501 -17.70 -7.41 -34.14
C GLN A 501 -17.08 -6.42 -33.13
N GLY A 502 -15.83 -6.64 -32.72
CA GLY A 502 -15.09 -5.77 -31.81
C GLY A 502 -15.28 -6.12 -30.32
N GLU A 503 -16.00 -7.18 -29.99
CA GLU A 503 -16.16 -7.63 -28.60
C GLU A 503 -14.85 -8.25 -28.09
N VAL A 504 -14.43 -7.87 -26.89
CA VAL A 504 -13.16 -8.31 -26.30
C VAL A 504 -13.40 -9.17 -25.07
N PHE A 505 -12.99 -10.43 -25.13
CA PHE A 505 -13.00 -11.39 -24.03
C PHE A 505 -11.60 -11.50 -23.44
N LYS A 506 -11.45 -11.32 -22.13
CA LYS A 506 -10.18 -11.49 -21.41
C LYS A 506 -10.35 -12.57 -20.35
N GLY A 507 -9.37 -13.45 -20.22
CA GLY A 507 -9.45 -14.55 -19.26
C GLY A 507 -8.11 -15.22 -18.99
N VAL A 508 -8.17 -16.30 -18.22
CA VAL A 508 -7.04 -17.19 -17.90
C VAL A 508 -7.45 -18.59 -18.32
N THR A 509 -6.57 -19.35 -18.96
CA THR A 509 -6.87 -20.72 -19.35
C THR A 509 -7.01 -21.65 -18.14
N ASP A 510 -7.82 -22.69 -18.31
CA ASP A 510 -7.98 -23.74 -17.30
C ASP A 510 -6.73 -24.63 -17.16
N LYS A 511 -6.80 -25.64 -16.27
CA LYS A 511 -5.73 -26.65 -16.06
C LYS A 511 -5.35 -27.46 -17.31
N ALA A 512 -6.22 -27.51 -18.33
CA ALA A 512 -6.01 -28.18 -19.60
C ALA A 512 -5.62 -27.21 -20.73
N GLY A 513 -5.37 -25.93 -20.41
CA GLY A 513 -5.01 -24.89 -21.38
C GLY A 513 -6.17 -24.38 -22.23
N LYS A 514 -7.43 -24.65 -21.87
CA LYS A 514 -8.60 -24.18 -22.61
C LYS A 514 -9.00 -22.78 -22.17
N ALA A 515 -9.29 -21.92 -23.15
CA ALA A 515 -9.94 -20.63 -22.91
C ALA A 515 -11.43 -20.81 -22.65
N MET A 516 -12.05 -19.83 -21.99
CA MET A 516 -13.50 -19.82 -21.81
C MET A 516 -14.20 -19.84 -23.18
N PRO A 517 -15.39 -20.47 -23.28
CA PRO A 517 -16.13 -20.57 -24.53
C PRO A 517 -16.68 -19.20 -24.91
N ILE A 518 -16.66 -18.90 -26.20
CA ILE A 518 -17.21 -17.66 -26.75
C ILE A 518 -18.46 -18.00 -27.55
N HIS A 519 -19.56 -17.34 -27.18
CA HIS A 519 -20.85 -17.47 -27.86
C HIS A 519 -21.11 -16.19 -28.66
N THR A 520 -21.33 -16.33 -29.96
CA THR A 520 -21.66 -15.19 -30.85
C THR A 520 -22.93 -15.49 -31.64
N LEU A 521 -23.65 -14.42 -32.01
CA LEU A 521 -24.86 -14.52 -32.84
C LEU A 521 -24.57 -14.94 -34.29
N VAL A 522 -23.37 -14.66 -34.79
CA VAL A 522 -22.91 -15.02 -36.14
C VAL A 522 -21.48 -15.56 -36.10
N PRO A 523 -21.15 -16.53 -36.96
CA PRO A 523 -19.78 -17.02 -37.11
C PRO A 523 -18.88 -15.90 -37.65
N GLY A 524 -17.70 -15.75 -37.05
CA GLY A 524 -16.73 -14.75 -37.45
C GLY A 524 -15.33 -15.12 -37.00
N GLU A 525 -14.32 -14.58 -37.68
CA GLU A 525 -12.92 -14.76 -37.28
C GLU A 525 -12.68 -14.15 -35.89
N LEU A 526 -11.86 -14.85 -35.10
CA LEU A 526 -11.43 -14.40 -33.78
C LEU A 526 -9.94 -14.06 -33.83
N LYS A 527 -9.59 -12.88 -33.33
CA LYS A 527 -8.20 -12.50 -33.09
C LYS A 527 -7.82 -12.91 -31.68
N VAL A 528 -6.98 -13.93 -31.53
CA VAL A 528 -6.44 -14.36 -30.24
C VAL A 528 -5.09 -13.70 -30.02
N GLU A 529 -4.96 -12.97 -28.93
CA GLU A 529 -3.75 -12.28 -28.52
C GLU A 529 -3.26 -12.89 -27.21
N PHE A 530 -2.03 -13.40 -27.26
CA PHE A 530 -1.28 -13.76 -26.07
C PHE A 530 -0.57 -12.50 -25.57
N PRO A 531 -0.39 -12.34 -24.26
CA PRO A 531 0.68 -11.49 -23.78
C PRO A 531 1.99 -12.15 -24.22
N ALA A 532 2.46 -11.82 -25.43
CA ALA A 532 3.87 -11.93 -25.74
C ALA A 532 4.57 -11.06 -24.70
N SER A 533 5.48 -11.67 -23.94
CA SER A 533 6.44 -11.04 -23.02
C SER A 533 6.22 -9.54 -22.76
N GLU A 534 5.94 -9.22 -21.49
CA GLU A 534 5.90 -7.87 -20.91
C GLU A 534 6.52 -6.78 -21.80
N LYS A 535 5.71 -6.10 -22.62
CA LYS A 535 6.16 -4.90 -23.34
C LYS A 535 6.06 -3.71 -22.41
N TRP A 536 7.18 -3.42 -21.78
CA TRP A 536 7.39 -2.23 -20.98
C TRP A 536 7.66 -1.04 -21.90
N ILE A 537 6.83 0.01 -21.85
CA ILE A 537 7.29 1.33 -22.30
C ILE A 537 8.15 1.85 -21.15
N SER A 538 9.45 1.92 -21.37
CA SER A 538 10.40 2.30 -20.33
C SER A 538 10.99 3.66 -20.61
N PHE A 539 10.95 4.55 -19.63
CA PHE A 539 11.58 5.85 -19.66
C PHE A 539 12.77 5.81 -18.71
N CYS A 540 13.97 6.10 -19.22
CA CYS A 540 15.17 6.23 -18.39
C CYS A 540 15.45 7.71 -18.12
N ALA A 541 15.51 8.09 -16.85
CA ALA A 541 16.00 9.41 -16.48
C ALA A 541 17.55 9.45 -16.56
N PRO A 542 18.17 10.63 -16.75
CA PRO A 542 19.63 10.77 -16.79
C PRO A 542 20.29 10.14 -15.55
N VAL A 543 21.39 9.40 -15.76
CA VAL A 543 22.09 8.65 -14.70
C VAL A 543 22.69 9.59 -13.62
N GLU A 544 22.87 10.86 -13.97
CA GLU A 544 23.45 11.91 -13.13
C GLU A 544 22.55 12.35 -11.96
N LEU A 545 21.26 12.02 -11.97
CA LEU A 545 20.27 12.43 -10.98
C LEU A 545 19.48 11.22 -10.47
N ASN A 546 19.44 10.97 -9.16
CA ASN A 546 18.68 9.85 -8.59
C ASN A 546 17.18 10.15 -8.58
N HIS A 547 16.44 9.51 -9.48
CA HIS A 547 15.00 9.63 -9.63
C HIS A 547 14.24 8.45 -9.00
N GLN A 548 14.95 7.50 -8.38
CA GLN A 548 14.32 6.35 -7.75
C GLN A 548 13.22 6.78 -6.77
N GLY A 549 12.03 6.22 -6.94
CA GLY A 549 10.89 6.53 -6.09
C GLY A 549 10.03 7.71 -6.54
N ILE A 550 10.44 8.43 -7.58
CA ILE A 550 9.64 9.53 -8.12
C ILE A 550 8.51 8.96 -8.97
N LYS A 551 7.29 9.42 -8.67
CA LYS A 551 6.08 9.05 -9.41
C LYS A 551 6.01 9.80 -10.74
N CYS A 552 5.51 9.12 -11.75
CA CYS A 552 5.32 9.65 -13.09
C CYS A 552 4.05 9.08 -13.73
N THR A 553 3.53 9.78 -14.72
CA THR A 553 2.35 9.44 -15.49
C THR A 553 2.67 9.49 -16.98
N ALA A 554 2.35 8.40 -17.69
CA ALA A 554 2.38 8.34 -19.13
C ALA A 554 0.94 8.35 -19.66
N THR A 555 0.60 9.30 -20.52
CA THR A 555 -0.68 9.35 -21.24
C THR A 555 -0.49 8.77 -22.62
N MET A 556 -1.29 7.76 -22.93
CA MET A 556 -1.30 7.06 -24.20
C MET A 556 -2.19 7.77 -25.22
N ASP A 557 -1.96 7.54 -26.52
CA ASP A 557 -2.78 8.09 -27.62
C ASP A 557 -4.27 7.72 -27.57
N ASP A 558 -4.64 6.61 -26.92
CA ASP A 558 -6.02 6.21 -26.65
C ASP A 558 -6.66 6.92 -25.43
N GLY A 559 -5.93 7.85 -24.80
CA GLY A 559 -6.37 8.60 -23.62
C GLY A 559 -6.14 7.88 -22.29
N THR A 560 -5.58 6.66 -22.29
CA THR A 560 -5.25 5.94 -21.05
C THR A 560 -4.10 6.62 -20.32
N VAL A 561 -4.28 6.89 -19.02
CA VAL A 561 -3.22 7.43 -18.15
C VAL A 561 -2.66 6.31 -17.28
N LEU A 562 -1.38 6.02 -17.46
CA LEU A 562 -0.63 4.99 -16.75
C LEU A 562 0.24 5.66 -15.68
N GLN A 563 0.18 5.17 -14.45
CA GLN A 563 1.03 5.65 -13.35
C GLN A 563 2.20 4.69 -13.14
N GLY A 564 3.38 5.24 -12.92
CA GLY A 564 4.63 4.50 -12.71
C GLY A 564 5.52 5.21 -11.69
N GLU A 565 6.59 4.52 -11.30
CA GLU A 565 7.61 5.01 -10.40
C GLU A 565 8.97 4.61 -10.96
N PHE A 566 9.96 5.50 -10.91
CA PHE A 566 11.31 5.19 -11.35
C PHE A 566 11.97 4.19 -10.39
N ASP A 567 12.56 3.14 -10.94
CA ASP A 567 13.26 2.11 -10.18
C ASP A 567 14.70 2.52 -9.81
N HIS A 568 15.43 1.60 -9.16
CA HIS A 568 16.84 1.75 -8.79
C HIS A 568 17.81 1.96 -9.96
N GLN A 569 17.36 1.76 -11.20
CA GLN A 569 18.11 2.01 -12.43
C GLN A 569 17.66 3.32 -13.11
N ASN A 570 16.91 4.18 -12.39
CA ASN A 570 16.27 5.38 -12.94
C ASN A 570 15.35 5.06 -14.13
N LYS A 571 14.69 3.89 -14.10
CA LYS A 571 13.81 3.45 -15.17
C LYS A 571 12.36 3.39 -14.68
N ALA A 572 11.49 4.20 -15.27
CA ALA A 572 10.06 4.12 -15.05
C ALA A 572 9.42 3.34 -16.19
N SER A 573 8.80 2.21 -15.85
CA SER A 573 8.31 1.29 -16.86
C SER A 573 6.79 1.12 -16.74
N PHE A 574 6.08 1.38 -17.83
CA PHE A 574 4.62 1.47 -17.87
C PHE A 574 4.04 0.31 -18.66
N TYR A 575 2.93 -0.22 -18.16
CA TYR A 575 2.18 -1.30 -18.78
C TYR A 575 1.09 -0.75 -19.70
N SER A 576 1.24 -0.90 -21.02
CA SER A 576 0.20 -0.56 -22.00
C SER A 576 -0.30 -1.82 -22.72
N PHE A 577 -1.63 -1.97 -22.82
CA PHE A 577 -2.31 -3.11 -23.45
C PHE A 577 -2.39 -3.02 -24.98
N ALA A 578 -2.06 -1.86 -25.54
CA ALA A 578 -2.06 -1.59 -26.96
C ALA A 578 -0.72 -0.93 -27.31
N GLY A 579 -0.27 -1.12 -28.55
CA GLY A 579 0.95 -0.50 -29.10
C GLY A 579 0.76 1.00 -29.26
N ASN A 580 0.44 1.66 -28.17
CA ASN A 580 0.07 3.04 -28.08
C ASN A 580 1.32 3.86 -27.91
N THR A 581 1.39 4.93 -28.67
CA THR A 581 2.44 5.93 -28.56
C THR A 581 2.17 6.73 -27.28
N CYS A 582 3.19 6.91 -26.44
CA CYS A 582 3.07 7.85 -25.31
C CYS A 582 3.03 9.26 -25.90
N VAL A 583 1.89 9.94 -25.74
CA VAL A 583 1.69 11.30 -26.26
C VAL A 583 2.01 12.37 -25.21
N LYS A 584 2.07 11.99 -23.93
CA LYS A 584 2.40 12.90 -22.83
C LYS A 584 3.04 12.15 -21.68
N PHE A 585 4.17 12.63 -21.18
CA PHE A 585 4.84 12.10 -19.99
C PHE A 585 4.98 13.20 -18.95
N GLU A 586 4.53 12.94 -17.72
CA GLU A 586 4.55 13.90 -16.63
C GLU A 586 5.20 13.25 -15.41
N VAL A 587 6.11 13.97 -14.76
CA VAL A 587 6.76 13.53 -13.52
C VAL A 587 6.18 14.39 -12.40
N ALA A 588 5.83 13.78 -11.27
CA ALA A 588 5.33 14.51 -10.12
C ALA A 588 6.39 15.53 -9.66
N GLU A 589 6.00 16.80 -9.50
CA GLU A 589 6.87 17.95 -9.28
C GLU A 589 8.03 17.66 -8.32
N LEU A 590 9.25 17.63 -8.86
CA LEU A 590 10.45 17.92 -8.09
C LEU A 590 10.45 19.42 -7.80
N ALA A 591 10.66 19.79 -6.53
CA ALA A 591 10.86 21.18 -6.16
C ALA A 591 11.99 21.78 -7.04
N PRO A 592 11.83 23.00 -7.58
CA PRO A 592 12.79 23.56 -8.52
C PRO A 592 14.15 23.75 -7.82
N GLN A 593 15.16 23.01 -8.25
CA GLN A 593 16.55 23.34 -7.94
C GLN A 593 17.04 24.42 -8.91
N GLU A 594 17.85 25.33 -8.36
CA GLU A 594 18.36 26.55 -8.98
C GLU A 594 19.29 26.31 -10.18
N THR A 595 18.76 25.86 -11.30
CA THR A 595 19.34 26.11 -12.64
C THR A 595 18.20 26.00 -13.65
N GLY A 596 17.97 27.07 -14.41
CA GLY A 596 16.80 27.19 -15.29
C GLY A 596 16.74 26.11 -16.37
N ILE A 597 15.80 25.18 -16.21
CA ILE A 597 14.93 24.46 -17.16
C ILE A 597 14.24 23.39 -16.28
N SER A 598 12.92 23.19 -16.37
CA SER A 598 12.29 22.17 -15.52
C SER A 598 12.76 20.77 -15.94
N CYS A 599 13.00 19.88 -14.98
CA CYS A 599 13.45 18.51 -15.23
C CYS A 599 12.55 17.75 -16.22
N ALA A 600 11.27 18.14 -16.31
CA ALA A 600 10.31 17.62 -17.28
C ALA A 600 10.57 18.12 -18.72
N GLU A 601 10.99 19.37 -18.91
CA GLU A 601 11.32 19.95 -20.22
C GLU A 601 12.62 19.38 -20.79
N GLU A 602 13.59 19.04 -19.95
CA GLU A 602 14.86 18.43 -20.38
C GLU A 602 14.70 16.96 -20.80
N ILE A 603 13.81 16.22 -20.11
CA ILE A 603 13.39 14.88 -20.50
C ILE A 603 12.59 14.94 -21.82
N LEU A 604 11.67 15.90 -21.99
CA LEU A 604 10.93 16.09 -23.24
C LEU A 604 11.84 16.46 -24.41
N LYS A 605 12.87 17.30 -24.21
CA LYS A 605 13.82 17.69 -25.26
C LYS A 605 14.68 16.54 -25.77
N ARG A 606 15.13 15.64 -24.87
CA ARG A 606 15.91 14.45 -25.23
C ARG A 606 15.07 13.28 -25.78
N ILE A 607 13.75 13.32 -25.63
CA ILE A 607 12.81 12.33 -26.20
C ILE A 607 12.43 12.68 -27.65
N MET A 608 12.61 13.93 -28.07
CA MET A 608 12.31 14.39 -29.44
C MET A 608 13.51 14.30 -30.41
N GLU A 609 14.68 13.88 -29.93
CA GLU A 609 15.82 13.41 -30.74
C GLU A 609 15.84 11.88 -30.76
#